data_AF-A0A953JCF2-F1
#
_entry.id   AF-A0A953JCF2-F1
#
_cell.length_a   1.000
_cell.length_b   1.000
_cell.length_c   1.000
_cell.angle_alpha   90.00
_cell.angle_beta   90.00
_cell.angle_gamma   90.00
#
_symmetry.space_group_name_H-M   'P 1'
#
loop_
_entity.id
_entity.type
_entity.pdbx_description
1 polymer ?
#
loop_
_entity_poly.entity_id
_entity_poly.type
_entity_poly.pdbx_seq_one_letter_code
_entity_poly.pdbx_strand_id
1 'polypeptide(L)'
;VQNTKSGSEYGDTGAACLRMTWGTGDNSEIMYNTFIVNASDSYNGTGVNSWGRALFVGLPDASLKADIHDNVIIATNNDGKGKAAGIAIVTNNLSPDLKFRNNRVESNWANVLLADDYGHADGYARFIDNTFVKRDNYSNYKTVRSQYSSLPSTGVFTGNTMENGASMENIDLEFSGTGKKDIFVYWHLGVTVKNSSGTALSGASVSVKDSTGKVVYSGQTGSNGSITTDVLQFEAGNLSGSTVVSREVKTTKTPYTITVSKDGLTAAKSVTVNANMTVDMTLGAANPDPTPAPTPTPTPTPTPAPGATFADVPSSYWAASYINAIYEKGLTQGCGNGNYCPDDYLTRGQIGTFLTRAKYGENFTYTTTPYFSDVPSDNGYFKYIQKFRDDRITWTDGVYGVNDLVSKGVMAVFIIRAKYGENFTYTTTPYFSDVPSSNFYFKYVQKLKDDGITKATGTFGVDLHITRADMAVFLSRAFLGM
;
A
#
# COMPACT_ATOMS: atom_id res chain seq x y z
N VAL A 1 6.60 3.29 27.54
CA VAL A 1 7.71 2.39 27.94
C VAL A 1 7.32 1.66 29.21
N GLN A 2 7.21 0.34 29.16
CA GLN A 2 6.98 -0.53 30.31
C GLN A 2 8.19 -1.45 30.48
N ASN A 3 8.74 -1.53 31.69
CA ASN A 3 9.84 -2.42 32.06
C ASN A 3 9.42 -3.17 33.33
N THR A 4 9.25 -4.49 33.25
CA THR A 4 8.81 -5.31 34.38
C THR A 4 9.94 -6.23 34.83
N LYS A 5 10.45 -5.99 36.04
CA LYS A 5 11.44 -6.84 36.72
C LYS A 5 10.82 -8.12 37.31
N SER A 6 9.52 -8.12 37.59
CA SER A 6 8.71 -9.27 38.03
C SER A 6 7.25 -8.84 38.16
N GLY A 7 6.33 -9.51 37.48
CA GLY A 7 4.88 -9.29 37.64
C GLY A 7 4.13 -10.60 37.42
N SER A 8 3.00 -10.79 38.11
CA SER A 8 2.11 -11.96 37.94
C SER A 8 1.61 -12.13 36.51
N GLU A 9 1.61 -11.04 35.75
CA GLU A 9 1.24 -10.97 34.33
C GLU A 9 2.37 -11.42 33.39
N TYR A 10 3.65 -11.30 33.81
CA TYR A 10 4.78 -11.51 32.91
C TYR A 10 5.57 -12.81 33.12
N GLY A 11 5.43 -13.47 34.27
CA GLY A 11 6.18 -14.70 34.60
C GLY A 11 7.70 -14.51 34.76
N ASP A 12 8.31 -13.60 33.99
CA ASP A 12 9.74 -13.31 33.86
C ASP A 12 10.00 -11.84 33.41
N THR A 13 11.28 -11.47 33.22
CA THR A 13 11.74 -10.12 32.82
C THR A 13 11.32 -9.74 31.39
N GLY A 14 10.61 -8.62 31.22
CA GLY A 14 10.10 -8.16 29.92
C GLY A 14 10.11 -6.64 29.76
N ALA A 15 10.31 -6.17 28.52
CA ALA A 15 10.27 -4.75 28.18
C ALA A 15 9.52 -4.47 26.86
N ALA A 16 8.75 -3.38 26.85
CA ALA A 16 8.15 -2.84 25.63
C ALA A 16 8.22 -1.31 25.56
N CYS A 17 8.50 -0.77 24.37
CA CYS A 17 8.50 0.69 24.18
C CYS A 17 7.06 1.21 24.16
N LEU A 18 6.22 0.57 23.35
CA LEU A 18 4.79 0.85 23.22
C LEU A 18 3.98 -0.43 23.40
N ARG A 19 2.90 -0.31 24.17
CA ARG A 19 1.97 -1.40 24.45
C ARG A 19 0.56 -0.98 24.06
N MET A 20 -0.12 -1.82 23.28
CA MET A 20 -1.53 -1.69 22.94
C MET A 20 -2.22 -2.99 23.31
N THR A 21 -3.06 -2.96 24.35
CA THR A 21 -3.70 -4.14 24.93
C THR A 21 -5.07 -3.82 25.50
N TRP A 22 -6.03 -4.74 25.36
CA TRP A 22 -7.33 -4.75 26.06
C TRP A 22 -8.17 -3.47 25.98
N GLY A 23 -7.89 -2.58 25.04
CA GLY A 23 -8.67 -1.37 24.82
C GLY A 23 -10.01 -1.70 24.19
N THR A 24 -11.09 -1.20 24.79
CA THR A 24 -12.46 -1.29 24.26
C THR A 24 -12.87 0.09 23.76
N GLY A 25 -12.43 0.51 22.58
CA GLY A 25 -13.08 1.64 21.90
C GLY A 25 -12.26 2.64 21.08
N ASP A 26 -10.92 2.57 21.03
CA ASP A 26 -10.12 3.62 20.39
C ASP A 26 -9.38 3.14 19.13
N ASN A 27 -9.62 3.80 17.99
CA ASN A 27 -8.79 3.68 16.80
C ASN A 27 -7.47 4.42 17.03
N SER A 28 -6.33 3.78 16.73
CA SER A 28 -5.01 4.33 17.03
C SER A 28 -4.20 4.64 15.77
N GLU A 29 -3.49 5.77 15.75
CA GLU A 29 -2.50 6.09 14.72
C GLU A 29 -1.16 6.39 15.40
N ILE A 30 -0.10 5.69 14.99
CA ILE A 30 1.24 5.82 15.58
C ILE A 30 2.22 6.03 14.44
N MET A 31 2.76 7.23 14.32
CA MET A 31 3.62 7.59 13.19
C MET A 31 4.77 8.52 13.54
N TYR A 32 5.84 8.45 12.75
CA TYR A 32 7.03 9.30 12.86
C TYR A 32 7.78 9.18 14.21
N ASN A 33 7.72 8.00 14.84
CA ASN A 33 8.42 7.72 16.09
C ASN A 33 9.67 6.87 15.85
N THR A 34 10.56 6.88 16.85
CA THR A 34 11.65 5.90 16.96
C THR A 34 11.47 5.10 18.25
N PHE A 35 11.28 3.78 18.11
CA PHE A 35 11.16 2.84 19.23
C PHE A 35 12.42 2.00 19.29
N ILE A 36 13.14 2.04 20.42
CA ILE A 36 14.36 1.28 20.63
C ILE A 36 14.23 0.47 21.90
N VAL A 37 14.27 -0.85 21.77
CA VAL A 37 14.38 -1.77 22.91
C VAL A 37 15.68 -2.56 22.78
N ASN A 38 16.37 -2.70 23.91
CA ASN A 38 17.54 -3.57 24.02
C ASN A 38 17.27 -4.60 25.10
N ALA A 39 17.11 -5.86 24.69
CA ALA A 39 16.88 -6.99 25.57
C ALA A 39 18.21 -7.53 26.13
N SER A 40 18.18 -7.99 27.37
CA SER A 40 19.31 -8.70 27.99
C SER A 40 18.78 -9.80 28.93
N ASP A 41 19.37 -10.98 28.86
CA ASP A 41 19.24 -12.06 29.82
C ASP A 41 19.91 -11.66 31.13
N SER A 42 19.10 -11.41 32.16
CA SER A 42 19.59 -11.04 33.49
C SER A 42 19.33 -12.11 34.55
N TYR A 43 18.76 -13.27 34.19
CA TYR A 43 18.24 -14.19 35.20
C TYR A 43 18.97 -15.54 35.28
N ASN A 44 19.43 -16.16 34.18
CA ASN A 44 20.12 -17.46 34.29
C ASN A 44 21.04 -17.87 33.12
N GLY A 45 21.22 -17.02 32.10
CA GLY A 45 22.12 -17.32 30.99
C GLY A 45 21.61 -18.38 30.02
N THR A 46 20.32 -18.73 30.06
CA THR A 46 19.70 -19.70 29.15
C THR A 46 18.98 -19.05 27.95
N GLY A 47 18.75 -17.73 27.97
CA GLY A 47 18.04 -17.00 26.91
C GLY A 47 16.54 -17.27 26.81
N VAL A 48 15.98 -18.10 27.69
CA VAL A 48 14.58 -18.54 27.58
C VAL A 48 13.60 -17.48 28.13
N ASN A 49 14.05 -16.63 29.06
CA ASN A 49 13.18 -15.83 29.94
C ASN A 49 13.31 -14.30 29.79
N SER A 50 14.00 -13.80 28.77
CA SER A 50 14.16 -12.35 28.58
C SER A 50 13.61 -11.89 27.25
N TRP A 51 12.59 -11.03 27.32
CA TRP A 51 11.81 -10.57 26.17
C TRP A 51 11.87 -9.06 26.02
N GLY A 52 12.41 -8.58 24.89
CA GLY A 52 12.28 -7.21 24.45
C GLY A 52 11.35 -7.14 23.24
N ARG A 53 10.27 -6.38 23.31
CA ARG A 53 9.32 -6.21 22.21
C ARG A 53 9.16 -4.72 21.96
N ALA A 54 9.75 -4.18 20.88
CA ALA A 54 9.72 -2.72 20.68
C ALA A 54 8.26 -2.24 20.59
N LEU A 55 7.46 -2.90 19.75
CA LEU A 55 6.02 -2.80 19.76
C LEU A 55 5.38 -4.08 20.32
N PHE A 56 4.46 -3.92 21.27
CA PHE A 56 3.66 -4.98 21.86
C PHE A 56 2.18 -4.65 21.62
N VAL A 57 1.58 -5.22 20.59
CA VAL A 57 0.32 -4.69 20.04
C VAL A 57 -0.67 -5.78 19.68
N GLY A 58 -1.94 -5.44 19.72
CA GLY A 58 -3.00 -6.29 19.20
C GLY A 58 -4.35 -5.70 19.54
N LEU A 59 -5.32 -5.99 18.68
CA LEU A 59 -6.66 -5.46 18.76
C LEU A 59 -7.62 -6.61 19.09
N PRO A 60 -8.11 -6.72 20.34
CA PRO A 60 -8.90 -7.86 20.80
C PRO A 60 -10.33 -7.90 20.24
N ASP A 61 -10.71 -6.93 19.42
CA ASP A 61 -12.01 -6.84 18.77
C ASP A 61 -11.79 -6.53 17.29
N ALA A 62 -12.50 -7.27 16.41
CA ALA A 62 -12.34 -7.19 14.97
C ALA A 62 -12.73 -5.82 14.37
N SER A 63 -13.49 -5.00 15.11
CA SER A 63 -13.92 -3.67 14.70
C SER A 63 -12.89 -2.57 14.96
N LEU A 64 -11.94 -2.81 15.86
CA LEU A 64 -10.89 -1.84 16.22
C LEU A 64 -9.91 -1.67 15.09
N LYS A 65 -9.28 -0.48 15.01
CA LYS A 65 -8.32 -0.16 13.96
C LYS A 65 -7.05 0.41 14.54
N ALA A 66 -5.92 0.06 13.96
CA ALA A 66 -4.67 0.72 14.28
C ALA A 66 -3.81 0.84 13.03
N ASP A 67 -3.28 2.04 12.82
CA ASP A 67 -2.38 2.33 11.71
C ASP A 67 -1.03 2.80 12.26
N ILE A 68 -0.02 1.96 12.10
CA ILE A 68 1.32 2.16 12.64
C ILE A 68 2.25 2.35 11.46
N HIS A 69 2.70 3.57 11.20
CA HIS A 69 3.43 3.84 9.95
C HIS A 69 4.54 4.87 10.06
N ASP A 70 5.48 4.84 9.12
CA ASP A 70 6.61 5.78 9.07
C ASP A 70 7.43 5.83 10.39
N ASN A 71 7.51 4.71 11.12
CA ASN A 71 8.31 4.62 12.34
C ASN A 71 9.63 3.89 12.09
N VAL A 72 10.61 4.16 12.95
CA VAL A 72 11.83 3.35 13.08
C VAL A 72 11.68 2.48 14.34
N ILE A 73 11.70 1.16 14.17
CA ILE A 73 11.43 0.18 15.23
C ILE A 73 12.66 -0.72 15.34
N ILE A 74 13.38 -0.64 16.44
CA ILE A 74 14.65 -1.35 16.65
C ILE A 74 14.53 -2.20 17.91
N ALA A 75 14.74 -3.51 17.76
CA ALA A 75 14.78 -4.45 18.85
C ALA A 75 16.05 -5.31 18.78
N THR A 76 17.00 -5.04 19.67
CA THR A 76 18.25 -5.80 19.73
C THR A 76 18.36 -6.57 21.03
N ASN A 77 19.23 -7.58 21.06
CA ASN A 77 19.78 -8.16 22.29
C ASN A 77 21.30 -7.94 22.32
N ASN A 78 21.87 -7.71 23.50
CA ASN A 78 23.32 -7.48 23.64
C ASN A 78 24.13 -8.76 23.91
N ASP A 79 23.45 -9.85 24.27
CA ASP A 79 24.08 -11.06 24.81
C ASP A 79 23.95 -12.30 23.91
N GLY A 80 23.26 -12.17 22.75
CA GLY A 80 22.96 -13.30 21.88
C GLY A 80 22.02 -14.33 22.52
N LYS A 81 21.24 -13.94 23.53
CA LYS A 81 20.34 -14.86 24.23
C LYS A 81 18.94 -14.29 24.42
N GLY A 82 18.81 -12.97 24.61
CA GLY A 82 17.50 -12.31 24.74
C GLY A 82 16.63 -12.41 23.47
N LYS A 83 15.34 -12.66 23.63
CA LYS A 83 14.36 -12.64 22.53
C LYS A 83 13.94 -11.20 22.25
N ALA A 84 14.45 -10.60 21.16
CA ALA A 84 14.21 -9.21 20.81
C ALA A 84 13.32 -9.09 19.57
N ALA A 85 12.01 -8.88 19.73
CA ALA A 85 11.08 -8.71 18.62
C ALA A 85 10.86 -7.23 18.28
N GLY A 86 10.91 -6.88 16.99
CA GLY A 86 10.57 -5.52 16.52
C GLY A 86 9.09 -5.24 16.74
N ILE A 87 8.24 -5.99 16.03
CA ILE A 87 6.79 -5.94 16.16
C ILE A 87 6.31 -7.26 16.76
N ALA A 88 5.68 -7.22 17.92
CA ALA A 88 5.05 -8.38 18.54
C ALA A 88 3.53 -8.21 18.58
N ILE A 89 2.84 -9.05 17.81
CA ILE A 89 1.38 -9.13 17.75
C ILE A 89 0.90 -10.27 18.63
N VAL A 90 1.04 -10.09 19.94
CA VAL A 90 0.92 -11.18 20.93
C VAL A 90 -0.13 -10.89 21.99
N THR A 91 -1.17 -10.15 21.62
CA THR A 91 -2.22 -9.69 22.55
C THR A 91 -3.62 -9.93 22.00
N ASN A 92 -3.78 -11.05 21.30
CA ASN A 92 -5.02 -11.52 20.68
C ASN A 92 -5.55 -10.53 19.65
N ASN A 93 -4.78 -10.27 18.58
CA ASN A 93 -5.30 -9.47 17.48
C ASN A 93 -6.36 -10.24 16.71
N LEU A 94 -7.60 -9.74 16.70
CA LEU A 94 -8.72 -10.21 15.89
C LEU A 94 -9.04 -9.26 14.72
N SER A 95 -8.44 -8.06 14.70
CA SER A 95 -8.74 -7.07 13.67
C SER A 95 -7.91 -7.24 12.40
N PRO A 96 -8.55 -7.22 11.21
CA PRO A 96 -7.87 -7.08 9.93
C PRO A 96 -7.32 -5.68 9.68
N ASP A 97 -7.82 -4.67 10.40
CA ASP A 97 -7.42 -3.28 10.26
C ASP A 97 -6.29 -2.87 11.23
N LEU A 98 -5.51 -3.84 11.72
CA LEU A 98 -4.18 -3.61 12.28
C LEU A 98 -3.16 -3.55 11.13
N LYS A 99 -2.75 -2.33 10.76
CA LYS A 99 -1.87 -2.04 9.63
C LYS A 99 -0.51 -1.51 10.11
N PHE A 100 0.56 -2.05 9.54
CA PHE A 100 1.93 -1.56 9.68
C PHE A 100 2.40 -1.12 8.31
N ARG A 101 2.63 0.17 8.09
CA ARG A 101 2.97 0.69 6.76
C ARG A 101 4.27 1.48 6.76
N ASN A 102 5.15 1.28 5.79
CA ASN A 102 6.35 2.11 5.63
C ASN A 102 7.22 2.26 6.90
N ASN A 103 7.22 1.26 7.79
CA ASN A 103 8.10 1.28 8.96
C ASN A 103 9.44 0.66 8.59
N ARG A 104 10.51 1.16 9.21
CA ARG A 104 11.79 0.45 9.26
C ARG A 104 11.83 -0.41 10.51
N VAL A 105 11.88 -1.73 10.36
CA VAL A 105 11.83 -2.68 11.48
C VAL A 105 13.11 -3.48 11.51
N GLU A 106 13.84 -3.37 12.61
CA GLU A 106 15.16 -3.95 12.79
C GLU A 106 15.16 -4.90 13.98
N SER A 107 15.68 -6.10 13.78
CA SER A 107 15.83 -7.03 14.88
C SER A 107 16.94 -8.05 14.65
N ASN A 108 17.59 -8.48 15.73
CA ASN A 108 18.52 -9.60 15.70
C ASN A 108 17.87 -10.94 16.07
N TRP A 109 16.57 -11.01 16.38
CA TRP A 109 15.86 -12.24 16.71
C TRP A 109 14.59 -12.48 15.87
N ALA A 110 13.66 -11.51 15.87
CA ALA A 110 12.47 -11.52 15.04
C ALA A 110 12.04 -10.10 14.64
N ASN A 111 11.88 -9.81 13.34
CA ASN A 111 11.26 -8.54 12.96
C ASN A 111 9.78 -8.51 13.33
N VAL A 112 9.08 -9.63 13.08
CA VAL A 112 7.68 -9.81 13.43
C VAL A 112 7.52 -11.09 14.27
N LEU A 113 6.86 -10.97 15.42
CA LEU A 113 6.42 -12.07 16.26
C LEU A 113 4.88 -12.10 16.27
N LEU A 114 4.28 -13.20 15.80
CA LEU A 114 2.83 -13.32 15.61
C LEU A 114 2.12 -14.10 16.71
N ALA A 115 2.86 -14.83 17.55
CA ALA A 115 2.29 -15.52 18.69
C ALA A 115 3.40 -15.80 19.72
N ASP A 116 3.02 -15.75 21.00
CA ASP A 116 3.76 -16.35 22.11
C ASP A 116 2.78 -16.73 23.25
N ASP A 117 3.28 -16.97 24.46
CA ASP A 117 2.47 -17.29 25.64
C ASP A 117 1.46 -16.20 26.03
N TYR A 118 1.66 -14.95 25.61
CA TYR A 118 0.75 -13.85 25.93
C TYR A 118 -0.48 -13.83 25.03
N GLY A 119 -0.35 -14.33 23.81
CA GLY A 119 -1.43 -14.26 22.83
C GLY A 119 -0.91 -14.32 21.41
N HIS A 120 -1.79 -13.94 20.48
CA HIS A 120 -1.61 -14.31 19.09
C HIS A 120 -2.21 -13.32 18.09
N ALA A 121 -1.85 -13.48 16.82
CA ALA A 121 -2.45 -12.81 15.68
C ALA A 121 -3.40 -13.75 14.93
N ASP A 122 -4.70 -13.50 14.99
CA ASP A 122 -5.72 -14.18 14.18
C ASP A 122 -6.41 -13.23 13.18
N GLY A 123 -6.25 -11.92 13.37
CA GLY A 123 -6.92 -10.91 12.57
C GLY A 123 -6.34 -10.64 11.18
N TYR A 124 -5.28 -11.30 10.72
CA TYR A 124 -4.57 -10.96 9.47
C TYR A 124 -4.01 -9.54 9.45
N ALA A 125 -3.15 -9.23 10.43
CA ALA A 125 -2.44 -7.95 10.45
C ALA A 125 -1.68 -7.72 9.13
N ARG A 126 -1.70 -6.48 8.64
CA ARG A 126 -1.19 -6.13 7.31
C ARG A 126 0.14 -5.39 7.43
N PHE A 127 1.18 -5.90 6.79
CA PHE A 127 2.51 -5.31 6.73
C PHE A 127 2.77 -4.84 5.30
N ILE A 128 2.74 -3.54 5.07
CA ILE A 128 2.75 -2.94 3.74
C ILE A 128 3.99 -2.04 3.64
N ASP A 129 4.86 -2.28 2.67
CA ASP A 129 6.01 -1.40 2.35
C ASP A 129 6.97 -1.16 3.51
N ASN A 130 7.01 -2.05 4.50
CA ASN A 130 7.98 -1.96 5.57
C ASN A 130 9.35 -2.40 5.08
N THR A 131 10.40 -1.88 5.69
CA THR A 131 11.77 -2.37 5.50
C THR A 131 12.13 -3.26 6.68
N PHE A 132 12.27 -4.56 6.45
CA PHE A 132 12.69 -5.53 7.46
C PHE A 132 14.19 -5.77 7.37
N VAL A 133 14.87 -5.60 8.50
CA VAL A 133 16.34 -5.69 8.55
C VAL A 133 16.76 -6.62 9.65
N LYS A 134 17.57 -7.61 9.28
CA LYS A 134 18.28 -8.45 10.25
C LYS A 134 19.43 -7.63 10.84
N ARG A 135 19.52 -7.55 12.17
CA ARG A 135 20.70 -7.03 12.88
C ARG A 135 21.58 -8.19 13.33
N ASP A 136 22.89 -8.00 13.21
CA ASP A 136 23.94 -8.93 13.66
C ASP A 136 23.82 -10.37 13.10
N ASN A 137 24.84 -11.19 13.35
CA ASN A 137 24.83 -12.61 12.96
C ASN A 137 24.28 -13.48 14.09
N TYR A 138 23.04 -13.22 14.50
CA TYR A 138 22.33 -14.17 15.34
C TYR A 138 21.89 -15.38 14.52
N SER A 139 22.34 -16.57 14.93
CA SER A 139 22.13 -17.81 14.18
C SER A 139 20.67 -18.25 14.15
N ASN A 140 19.91 -17.91 15.19
CA ASN A 140 18.50 -18.22 15.32
C ASN A 140 17.61 -17.00 15.01
N TYR A 141 17.92 -16.23 13.98
CA TYR A 141 17.09 -15.12 13.52
C TYR A 141 15.98 -15.60 12.57
N LYS A 142 14.79 -15.00 12.68
CA LYS A 142 13.65 -15.21 11.77
C LYS A 142 13.06 -13.86 11.35
N THR A 143 12.62 -13.71 10.10
CA THR A 143 11.95 -12.47 9.68
C THR A 143 10.58 -12.40 10.32
N VAL A 144 9.83 -13.49 10.20
CA VAL A 144 8.53 -13.68 10.85
C VAL A 144 8.61 -14.93 11.71
N ARG A 145 8.20 -14.79 12.96
CA ARG A 145 8.17 -15.89 13.92
C ARG A 145 6.78 -16.01 14.53
N SER A 146 6.39 -17.23 14.86
CA SER A 146 5.35 -17.52 15.83
C SER A 146 5.92 -18.54 16.81
N GLN A 147 5.71 -18.28 18.09
CA GLN A 147 5.93 -19.25 19.14
C GLN A 147 4.57 -19.78 19.61
N TYR A 148 4.54 -21.00 20.15
CA TYR A 148 3.35 -21.67 20.67
C TYR A 148 2.43 -22.16 19.55
N SER A 149 2.60 -23.44 19.24
CA SER A 149 1.99 -24.09 18.09
C SER A 149 0.47 -24.26 18.14
N SER A 150 -0.13 -24.16 19.33
CA SER A 150 -1.59 -24.23 19.51
C SER A 150 -2.32 -22.92 19.20
N LEU A 151 -1.61 -21.79 19.10
CA LEU A 151 -2.22 -20.48 18.89
C LEU A 151 -2.28 -20.09 17.41
N PRO A 152 -3.26 -19.29 16.96
CA PRO A 152 -3.27 -18.76 15.60
C PRO A 152 -2.05 -17.88 15.30
N SER A 153 -1.67 -17.73 14.03
CA SER A 153 -0.64 -16.79 13.57
C SER A 153 -0.90 -16.45 12.11
N THR A 154 -1.63 -15.36 11.90
CA THR A 154 -2.06 -14.90 10.58
C THR A 154 -1.48 -13.54 10.23
N GLY A 155 -1.17 -13.32 8.95
CA GLY A 155 -0.58 -12.06 8.49
C GLY A 155 -0.50 -11.93 6.99
N VAL A 156 -0.57 -10.69 6.51
CA VAL A 156 -0.46 -10.36 5.08
C VAL A 156 0.70 -9.39 4.89
N PHE A 157 1.67 -9.77 4.08
CA PHE A 157 2.88 -9.00 3.82
C PHE A 157 2.87 -8.58 2.35
N THR A 158 2.82 -7.27 2.09
CA THR A 158 2.81 -6.71 0.73
C THR A 158 3.95 -5.72 0.58
N GLY A 159 4.75 -5.85 -0.47
CA GLY A 159 5.68 -4.77 -0.85
C GLY A 159 6.89 -4.56 0.07
N ASN A 160 7.10 -5.43 1.07
CA ASN A 160 8.10 -5.17 2.11
C ASN A 160 9.54 -5.40 1.62
N THR A 161 10.43 -4.44 1.86
CA THR A 161 11.85 -4.54 1.50
C THR A 161 12.62 -5.38 2.53
N MET A 162 13.57 -6.20 2.06
CA MET A 162 14.40 -7.06 2.89
C MET A 162 15.86 -6.63 2.82
N GLU A 163 16.49 -6.41 3.98
CA GLU A 163 17.91 -6.03 4.05
C GLU A 163 18.71 -6.91 5.01
N ASN A 164 20.02 -6.97 4.77
CA ASN A 164 21.01 -7.59 5.64
C ASN A 164 20.74 -9.07 5.99
N GLY A 165 20.08 -9.81 5.10
CA GLY A 165 19.74 -11.23 5.29
C GLY A 165 18.37 -11.48 5.91
N ALA A 166 17.54 -10.45 6.09
CA ALA A 166 16.09 -10.65 6.20
C ALA A 166 15.54 -11.28 4.92
N SER A 167 14.46 -12.07 5.06
CA SER A 167 13.81 -12.74 3.93
C SER A 167 12.43 -13.26 4.31
N MET A 168 11.43 -13.10 3.43
CA MET A 168 10.13 -13.79 3.59
C MET A 168 10.24 -15.31 3.41
N GLU A 169 11.36 -15.85 2.93
CA GLU A 169 11.62 -17.30 2.97
C GLU A 169 12.07 -17.77 4.36
N ASN A 170 12.47 -16.85 5.25
CA ASN A 170 12.92 -17.16 6.61
C ASN A 170 11.81 -16.93 7.64
N ILE A 171 10.74 -17.70 7.50
CA ILE A 171 9.58 -17.71 8.40
C ILE A 171 9.66 -18.95 9.31
N ASP A 172 9.22 -18.82 10.56
CA ASP A 172 9.08 -19.93 11.51
C ASP A 172 7.73 -19.81 12.24
N LEU A 173 6.77 -20.69 11.95
CA LEU A 173 5.42 -20.60 12.53
C LEU A 173 5.12 -21.61 13.64
N GLU A 174 6.07 -22.46 14.05
CA GLU A 174 5.87 -23.56 15.00
C GLU A 174 4.57 -24.39 14.74
N PHE A 175 4.66 -25.46 13.96
CA PHE A 175 3.48 -26.21 13.44
C PHE A 175 3.00 -27.41 14.29
N SER A 176 3.53 -27.61 15.49
CA SER A 176 3.23 -28.79 16.33
C SER A 176 1.84 -28.81 17.00
N GLY A 177 0.93 -27.89 16.66
CA GLY A 177 -0.36 -27.68 17.33
C GLY A 177 -1.49 -27.36 16.35
N THR A 178 -2.67 -27.05 16.90
CA THR A 178 -3.94 -26.91 16.14
C THR A 178 -4.29 -25.47 15.75
N GLY A 179 -3.48 -24.49 16.13
CA GLY A 179 -3.73 -23.08 15.81
C GLY A 179 -3.55 -22.83 14.33
N LYS A 180 -4.44 -22.02 13.72
CA LYS A 180 -4.32 -21.67 12.31
C LYS A 180 -3.05 -20.85 12.05
N LYS A 181 -2.20 -21.31 11.14
CA LYS A 181 -1.03 -20.58 10.65
C LYS A 181 -1.32 -20.21 9.20
N ASP A 182 -1.29 -18.93 8.86
CA ASP A 182 -1.74 -18.48 7.54
C ASP A 182 -1.09 -17.13 7.15
N ILE A 183 -0.04 -17.21 6.34
CA ILE A 183 0.78 -16.07 5.93
C ILE A 183 0.73 -15.92 4.41
N PHE A 184 0.35 -14.71 3.96
CA PHE A 184 0.37 -14.35 2.55
C PHE A 184 1.50 -13.37 2.25
N VAL A 185 2.26 -13.65 1.20
CA VAL A 185 3.39 -12.80 0.78
C VAL A 185 3.17 -12.28 -0.64
N TYR A 186 2.86 -11.00 -0.76
CA TYR A 186 2.67 -10.25 -1.99
C TYR A 186 3.86 -9.34 -2.28
N TRP A 187 4.12 -9.13 -3.57
CA TRP A 187 5.14 -8.20 -4.06
C TRP A 187 4.57 -7.25 -5.08
N HIS A 188 5.11 -6.03 -5.10
CA HIS A 188 4.87 -5.10 -6.19
C HIS A 188 5.56 -5.59 -7.46
N LEU A 189 4.75 -5.84 -8.49
CA LEU A 189 5.18 -6.16 -9.84
C LEU A 189 4.90 -4.95 -10.73
N GLY A 190 5.95 -4.17 -10.99
CA GLY A 190 5.99 -3.17 -12.04
C GLY A 190 6.13 -3.82 -13.41
N VAL A 191 5.47 -3.28 -14.42
CA VAL A 191 5.63 -3.64 -15.82
C VAL A 191 5.82 -2.36 -16.60
N THR A 192 6.98 -2.22 -17.24
CA THR A 192 7.32 -1.10 -18.12
C THR A 192 7.30 -1.59 -19.55
N VAL A 193 6.51 -0.96 -20.41
CA VAL A 193 6.37 -1.31 -21.82
C VAL A 193 7.02 -0.23 -22.66
N LYS A 194 7.92 -0.62 -23.56
CA LYS A 194 8.63 0.25 -24.49
C LYS A 194 8.47 -0.26 -25.93
N ASN A 195 8.62 0.60 -26.93
CA ASN A 195 8.73 0.17 -28.32
C ASN A 195 10.18 -0.27 -28.65
N SER A 196 10.42 -0.72 -29.89
CA SER A 196 11.75 -1.10 -30.38
C SER A 196 12.79 0.02 -30.34
N SER A 197 12.39 1.29 -30.32
CA SER A 197 13.30 2.43 -30.15
C SER A 197 13.56 2.79 -28.68
N GLY A 198 13.02 2.02 -27.73
CA GLY A 198 13.17 2.26 -26.29
C GLY A 198 12.22 3.32 -25.72
N THR A 199 11.29 3.84 -26.51
CA THR A 199 10.30 4.84 -26.08
C THR A 199 9.22 4.16 -25.26
N ALA A 200 8.93 4.70 -24.08
CA ALA A 200 7.85 4.21 -23.22
C ALA A 200 6.48 4.28 -23.92
N LEU A 201 5.71 3.21 -23.82
CA LEU A 201 4.41 3.06 -24.45
C LEU A 201 3.30 3.20 -23.42
N SER A 202 2.70 4.39 -23.32
CA SER A 202 1.48 4.62 -22.55
C SER A 202 0.29 3.85 -23.15
N GLY A 203 -0.66 3.40 -22.34
CA GLY A 203 -1.87 2.69 -22.78
C GLY A 203 -1.64 1.29 -23.37
N ALA A 204 -0.46 0.68 -23.20
CA ALA A 204 -0.26 -0.73 -23.52
C ALA A 204 -1.05 -1.59 -22.53
N SER A 205 -1.88 -2.50 -23.03
CA SER A 205 -2.60 -3.46 -22.21
C SER A 205 -1.62 -4.43 -21.55
N VAL A 206 -1.82 -4.73 -20.28
CA VAL A 206 -1.01 -5.66 -19.48
C VAL A 206 -1.95 -6.67 -18.84
N SER A 207 -1.65 -7.96 -18.99
CA SER A 207 -2.32 -9.06 -18.31
C SER A 207 -1.29 -9.92 -17.59
N VAL A 208 -1.57 -10.27 -16.34
CA VAL A 208 -0.70 -11.11 -15.52
C VAL A 208 -1.46 -12.38 -15.13
N LYS A 209 -0.90 -13.53 -15.51
CA LYS A 209 -1.41 -14.85 -15.16
C LYS A 209 -0.49 -15.54 -14.17
N ASP A 210 -1.05 -16.16 -13.15
CA ASP A 210 -0.29 -17.00 -12.22
C ASP A 210 0.15 -18.32 -12.86
N SER A 211 0.88 -19.14 -12.10
CA SER A 211 1.38 -20.44 -12.54
C SER A 211 0.29 -21.45 -12.91
N THR A 212 -0.98 -21.20 -12.53
CA THR A 212 -2.14 -22.04 -12.92
C THR A 212 -2.79 -21.57 -14.23
N GLY A 213 -2.30 -20.46 -14.80
CA GLY A 213 -2.89 -19.82 -15.98
C GLY A 213 -4.06 -18.90 -15.66
N LYS A 214 -4.42 -18.72 -14.38
CA LYS A 214 -5.48 -17.80 -13.94
C LYS A 214 -5.00 -16.37 -14.11
N VAL A 215 -5.79 -15.54 -14.78
CA VAL A 215 -5.56 -14.09 -14.83
C VAL A 215 -5.81 -13.53 -13.43
N VAL A 216 -4.75 -13.00 -12.82
CA VAL A 216 -4.81 -12.37 -11.48
C VAL A 216 -4.85 -10.85 -11.56
N TYR A 217 -4.47 -10.29 -12.71
CA TYR A 217 -4.48 -8.86 -12.95
C TYR A 217 -4.62 -8.53 -14.45
N SER A 218 -5.34 -7.44 -14.74
CA SER A 218 -5.43 -6.80 -16.04
C SER A 218 -5.45 -5.28 -15.87
N GLY A 219 -4.72 -4.55 -16.69
CA GLY A 219 -4.67 -3.08 -16.66
C GLY A 219 -3.96 -2.50 -17.89
N GLN A 220 -3.70 -1.19 -17.90
CA GLN A 220 -2.95 -0.51 -18.95
C GLN A 220 -1.84 0.38 -18.38
N THR A 221 -0.68 0.41 -19.05
CA THR A 221 0.44 1.27 -18.65
C THR A 221 0.05 2.75 -18.64
N GLY A 222 0.48 3.50 -17.63
CA GLY A 222 0.30 4.94 -17.56
C GLY A 222 1.22 5.72 -18.51
N SER A 223 1.21 7.05 -18.38
CA SER A 223 1.96 7.97 -19.26
C SER A 223 3.47 7.72 -19.38
N ASN A 224 4.10 7.14 -18.35
CA ASN A 224 5.51 6.73 -18.36
C ASN A 224 5.73 5.32 -18.94
N GLY A 225 4.72 4.75 -19.61
CA GLY A 225 4.71 3.39 -20.13
C GLY A 225 4.82 2.33 -19.05
N SER A 226 4.44 2.62 -17.80
CA SER A 226 4.57 1.69 -16.68
C SER A 226 3.25 1.48 -15.94
N ILE A 227 3.06 0.30 -15.34
CA ILE A 227 1.97 -0.03 -14.43
C ILE A 227 2.50 -0.89 -13.30
N THR A 228 1.90 -0.83 -12.12
CA THR A 228 2.29 -1.66 -10.97
C THR A 228 1.06 -2.35 -10.39
N THR A 229 1.22 -3.60 -9.98
CA THR A 229 0.19 -4.40 -9.32
C THR A 229 0.80 -5.28 -8.24
N ASP A 230 -0.02 -5.81 -7.35
CA ASP A 230 0.40 -6.75 -6.32
C ASP A 230 0.13 -8.18 -6.77
N VAL A 231 1.15 -9.02 -6.67
CA VAL A 231 1.03 -10.45 -6.99
C VAL A 231 1.51 -11.31 -5.83
N LEU A 232 0.78 -12.39 -5.55
CA LEU A 232 1.10 -13.33 -4.48
C LEU A 232 2.32 -14.17 -4.88
N GLN A 233 3.41 -14.14 -4.13
CA GLN A 233 4.49 -15.12 -4.34
C GLN A 233 4.06 -16.48 -3.83
N PHE A 234 3.72 -16.54 -2.53
CA PHE A 234 3.29 -17.76 -1.88
C PHE A 234 2.34 -17.49 -0.70
N GLU A 235 1.59 -18.53 -0.38
CA GLU A 235 0.88 -18.70 0.89
C GLU A 235 1.65 -19.75 1.69
N ALA A 236 1.96 -19.47 2.95
CA ALA A 236 2.61 -20.39 3.88
C ALA A 236 1.72 -20.52 5.12
N GLY A 237 1.33 -21.75 5.41
CA GLY A 237 0.43 -22.00 6.52
C GLY A 237 0.39 -23.46 6.91
N ASN A 238 -0.64 -23.83 7.67
CA ASN A 238 -0.89 -25.21 8.06
C ASN A 238 -2.26 -25.71 7.61
N LEU A 239 -2.83 -25.07 6.59
CA LEU A 239 -4.09 -25.48 5.99
C LEU A 239 -3.83 -26.29 4.71
N SER A 240 -4.44 -27.46 4.64
CA SER A 240 -4.60 -28.22 3.41
C SER A 240 -6.10 -28.31 3.11
N GLY A 241 -6.58 -27.51 2.16
CA GLY A 241 -8.01 -27.30 1.98
C GLY A 241 -8.60 -26.61 3.21
N SER A 242 -9.56 -27.23 3.89
CA SER A 242 -10.21 -26.68 5.10
C SER A 242 -9.73 -27.32 6.41
N THR A 243 -8.67 -28.13 6.37
CA THR A 243 -8.18 -28.88 7.54
C THR A 243 -6.81 -28.41 7.98
N VAL A 244 -6.65 -28.19 9.29
CA VAL A 244 -5.38 -27.88 9.94
C VAL A 244 -4.51 -29.13 10.02
N VAL A 245 -3.27 -29.03 9.56
CA VAL A 245 -2.25 -30.11 9.58
C VAL A 245 -1.06 -29.72 10.47
N SER A 246 -0.27 -30.71 10.91
CA SER A 246 0.89 -30.49 11.80
C SER A 246 2.19 -30.13 11.06
N ARG A 247 2.10 -29.63 9.83
CA ARG A 247 3.26 -29.28 8.99
C ARG A 247 3.00 -28.01 8.21
N GLU A 248 4.07 -27.37 7.75
CA GLU A 248 3.98 -26.29 6.77
C GLU A 248 3.46 -26.81 5.43
N VAL A 249 2.47 -26.10 4.89
CA VAL A 249 2.00 -26.19 3.52
C VAL A 249 2.34 -24.86 2.87
N LYS A 250 3.23 -24.89 1.86
CA LYS A 250 3.63 -23.72 1.09
C LYS A 250 3.14 -23.83 -0.34
N THR A 251 2.25 -22.93 -0.74
CA THR A 251 1.67 -22.89 -2.09
C THR A 251 2.22 -21.69 -2.84
N THR A 252 3.01 -21.95 -3.88
CA THR A 252 3.66 -20.91 -4.70
C THR A 252 2.80 -20.58 -5.94
N LYS A 253 2.67 -19.29 -6.30
CA LYS A 253 1.92 -18.82 -7.50
C LYS A 253 2.79 -18.35 -8.65
N THR A 254 4.10 -18.29 -8.42
CA THR A 254 5.11 -17.98 -9.43
C THR A 254 5.55 -19.27 -10.17
N PRO A 255 6.01 -19.21 -11.45
CA PRO A 255 6.21 -18.03 -12.26
C PRO A 255 4.91 -17.38 -12.76
N TYR A 256 4.95 -16.07 -12.93
CA TYR A 256 3.89 -15.27 -13.52
C TYR A 256 4.15 -15.08 -15.01
N THR A 257 3.11 -15.23 -15.83
CA THR A 257 3.16 -14.87 -17.26
C THR A 257 2.57 -13.48 -17.45
N ILE A 258 3.41 -12.53 -17.83
CA ILE A 258 3.02 -11.16 -18.18
C ILE A 258 2.84 -11.12 -19.70
N THR A 259 1.66 -10.70 -20.16
CA THR A 259 1.37 -10.44 -21.56
C THR A 259 1.09 -8.96 -21.72
N VAL A 260 1.77 -8.31 -22.67
CA VAL A 260 1.52 -6.91 -23.02
C VAL A 260 1.14 -6.78 -24.48
N SER A 261 0.21 -5.88 -24.79
CA SER A 261 -0.20 -5.63 -26.17
C SER A 261 -0.54 -4.17 -26.43
N LYS A 262 -0.19 -3.70 -27.62
CA LYS A 262 -0.54 -2.36 -28.11
C LYS A 262 -0.43 -2.32 -29.63
N ASP A 263 -1.34 -1.64 -30.31
CA ASP A 263 -1.31 -1.40 -31.76
C ASP A 263 -1.12 -2.68 -32.59
N GLY A 264 -1.78 -3.78 -32.19
CA GLY A 264 -1.69 -5.09 -32.85
C GLY A 264 -0.43 -5.89 -32.54
N LEU A 265 0.54 -5.32 -31.80
CA LEU A 265 1.73 -6.02 -31.32
C LEU A 265 1.46 -6.66 -29.96
N THR A 266 2.04 -7.83 -29.72
CA THR A 266 1.97 -8.54 -28.44
C THR A 266 3.35 -9.06 -28.05
N ALA A 267 3.69 -8.99 -26.77
CA ALA A 267 4.84 -9.65 -26.19
C ALA A 267 4.44 -10.34 -24.89
N ALA A 268 5.07 -11.47 -24.58
CA ALA A 268 4.85 -12.17 -23.33
C ALA A 268 6.17 -12.55 -22.67
N LYS A 269 6.21 -12.53 -21.34
CA LYS A 269 7.38 -12.89 -20.55
C LYS A 269 6.94 -13.63 -19.29
N SER A 270 7.61 -14.75 -19.02
CA SER A 270 7.47 -15.46 -17.75
C SER A 270 8.48 -14.92 -16.76
N VAL A 271 8.06 -14.65 -15.53
CA VAL A 271 8.89 -14.06 -14.48
C VAL A 271 8.69 -14.77 -13.16
N THR A 272 9.79 -15.08 -12.47
CA THR A 272 9.73 -15.53 -11.09
C THR A 272 9.71 -14.32 -10.16
N VAL A 273 8.60 -14.10 -9.45
CA VAL A 273 8.48 -13.02 -8.47
C VAL A 273 8.88 -13.53 -7.09
N ASN A 274 9.88 -12.91 -6.47
CA ASN A 274 10.37 -13.20 -5.11
C ASN A 274 10.79 -11.95 -4.32
N ALA A 275 10.58 -10.78 -4.90
CA ALA A 275 10.84 -9.45 -4.35
C ALA A 275 10.02 -8.43 -5.15
N ASN A 276 9.93 -7.19 -4.66
CA ASN A 276 9.47 -6.07 -5.47
C ASN A 276 10.33 -5.98 -6.73
N MET A 277 9.71 -5.92 -7.90
CA MET A 277 10.44 -5.90 -9.15
C MET A 277 9.70 -5.14 -10.23
N THR A 278 10.46 -4.66 -11.22
CA THR A 278 9.91 -4.10 -12.45
C THR A 278 10.39 -4.94 -13.64
N VAL A 279 9.45 -5.29 -14.52
CA VAL A 279 9.73 -6.05 -15.75
C VAL A 279 9.63 -5.10 -16.94
N ASP A 280 10.76 -4.87 -17.60
CA ASP A 280 10.76 -4.22 -18.92
C ASP A 280 10.29 -5.21 -19.99
N MET A 281 9.32 -4.75 -20.78
CA MET A 281 8.71 -5.40 -21.93
C MET A 281 8.92 -4.53 -23.16
N THR A 282 9.26 -5.14 -24.29
CA THR A 282 9.45 -4.42 -25.57
C THR A 282 8.45 -4.91 -26.60
N LEU A 283 7.69 -3.99 -27.19
CA LEU A 283 6.84 -4.23 -28.36
C LEU A 283 7.61 -3.77 -29.60
N GLY A 284 8.12 -4.72 -30.39
CA GLY A 284 8.87 -4.48 -31.62
C GLY A 284 8.21 -5.12 -32.84
N ALA A 285 8.74 -4.83 -34.04
CA ALA A 285 8.22 -5.30 -35.32
C ALA A 285 7.98 -6.82 -35.34
N ALA A 286 6.93 -7.23 -36.06
CA ALA A 286 6.49 -8.61 -36.20
C ALA A 286 7.67 -9.58 -36.36
N ASN A 287 7.72 -10.60 -35.51
CA ASN A 287 8.49 -11.80 -35.80
C ASN A 287 7.99 -12.37 -37.14
N PRO A 288 8.85 -12.73 -38.11
CA PRO A 288 8.39 -13.53 -39.24
C PRO A 288 7.90 -14.88 -38.71
N ASP A 289 6.70 -15.22 -39.14
CA ASP A 289 5.80 -16.29 -38.71
C ASP A 289 6.43 -17.72 -38.72
N PRO A 290 5.81 -18.75 -38.09
CA PRO A 290 4.65 -19.40 -38.72
C PRO A 290 3.50 -19.77 -37.72
N THR A 291 2.28 -19.28 -37.93
CA THR A 291 1.12 -19.96 -38.54
C THR A 291 -0.15 -19.11 -38.27
N PRO A 292 -1.02 -18.82 -39.27
CA PRO A 292 -2.06 -17.80 -39.17
C PRO A 292 -3.31 -18.25 -38.40
N ALA A 293 -3.80 -17.37 -37.52
CA ALA A 293 -5.21 -17.32 -37.10
C ALA A 293 -5.91 -16.18 -37.89
N PRO A 294 -7.21 -16.29 -38.21
CA PRO A 294 -7.86 -15.48 -39.22
C PRO A 294 -7.95 -14.00 -38.83
N THR A 295 -7.66 -13.14 -39.81
CA THR A 295 -7.66 -11.67 -39.74
C THR A 295 -9.05 -11.09 -39.43
N PRO A 296 -9.23 -10.26 -38.39
CA PRO A 296 -10.29 -9.26 -38.37
C PRO A 296 -9.85 -8.00 -39.14
N THR A 297 -10.73 -7.50 -40.01
CA THR A 297 -10.61 -6.26 -40.79
C THR A 297 -10.26 -5.05 -39.90
N PRO A 298 -9.38 -4.12 -40.34
CA PRO A 298 -8.97 -2.97 -39.53
C PRO A 298 -10.16 -2.05 -39.24
N THR A 299 -10.39 -1.79 -37.95
CA THR A 299 -11.29 -0.73 -37.49
C THR A 299 -10.52 0.59 -37.47
N PRO A 300 -11.06 1.69 -38.04
CA PRO A 300 -10.37 2.98 -38.05
C PRO A 300 -10.16 3.52 -36.62
N THR A 301 -9.04 4.20 -36.41
CA THR A 301 -8.76 4.99 -35.19
C THR A 301 -9.92 5.95 -34.93
N PRO A 302 -10.57 5.91 -33.75
CA PRO A 302 -11.72 6.75 -33.50
C PRO A 302 -11.25 8.22 -33.45
N THR A 303 -11.66 8.98 -34.46
CA THR A 303 -11.70 10.43 -34.36
C THR A 303 -12.73 10.77 -33.27
N PRO A 304 -12.46 11.72 -32.36
CA PRO A 304 -13.44 12.14 -31.37
C PRO A 304 -14.77 12.44 -32.07
N ALA A 305 -15.88 11.88 -31.55
CA ALA A 305 -17.20 12.19 -32.09
C ALA A 305 -17.43 13.71 -32.09
N PRO A 306 -18.20 14.28 -33.03
CA PRO A 306 -18.45 15.73 -33.06
C PRO A 306 -18.93 16.24 -31.69
N GLY A 307 -18.10 17.04 -31.02
CA GLY A 307 -18.36 17.58 -29.67
C GLY A 307 -17.68 16.86 -28.50
N ALA A 308 -16.92 15.78 -28.70
CA ALA A 308 -16.15 15.11 -27.66
C ALA A 308 -14.71 15.67 -27.57
N THR A 309 -14.28 16.05 -26.37
CA THR A 309 -12.93 16.61 -26.11
C THR A 309 -11.84 15.55 -26.15
N PHE A 310 -12.15 14.32 -25.73
CA PHE A 310 -11.23 13.19 -25.72
C PHE A 310 -11.84 11.99 -26.45
N ALA A 311 -11.04 11.20 -27.15
CA ALA A 311 -11.51 10.11 -28.01
C ALA A 311 -12.09 8.92 -27.22
N ASP A 312 -11.65 8.72 -25.98
CA ASP A 312 -12.12 7.69 -25.05
C ASP A 312 -13.22 8.18 -24.08
N VAL A 313 -13.70 9.42 -24.25
CA VAL A 313 -14.79 9.99 -23.45
C VAL A 313 -15.92 10.40 -24.39
N PRO A 314 -16.82 9.46 -24.77
CA PRO A 314 -18.00 9.82 -25.55
C PRO A 314 -18.86 10.82 -24.77
N SER A 315 -19.65 11.64 -25.46
CA SER A 315 -20.51 12.66 -24.83
C SER A 315 -21.55 12.09 -23.86
N SER A 316 -21.89 10.80 -24.00
CA SER A 316 -22.75 10.04 -23.10
C SER A 316 -22.03 9.46 -21.88
N TYR A 317 -20.70 9.54 -21.80
CA TYR A 317 -19.95 9.07 -20.63
C TYR A 317 -20.37 9.86 -19.40
N TRP A 318 -20.64 9.16 -18.30
CA TRP A 318 -21.27 9.73 -17.10
C TRP A 318 -20.51 10.95 -16.52
N ALA A 319 -19.19 11.00 -16.72
CA ALA A 319 -18.33 12.10 -16.28
C ALA A 319 -17.94 13.09 -17.39
N ALA A 320 -18.44 12.94 -18.62
CA ALA A 320 -18.00 13.71 -19.79
C ALA A 320 -18.06 15.23 -19.57
N SER A 321 -19.14 15.74 -18.97
CA SER A 321 -19.30 17.17 -18.70
C SER A 321 -18.25 17.69 -17.71
N TYR A 322 -17.96 16.94 -16.64
CA TYR A 322 -16.93 17.29 -15.67
C TYR A 322 -15.53 17.22 -16.28
N ILE A 323 -15.26 16.18 -17.08
CA ILE A 323 -13.98 16.00 -17.80
C ILE A 323 -13.73 17.17 -18.76
N ASN A 324 -14.74 17.57 -19.54
CA ASN A 324 -14.65 18.72 -20.44
C ASN A 324 -14.40 20.02 -19.64
N ALA A 325 -15.12 20.23 -18.54
CA ALA A 325 -14.95 21.43 -17.72
C ALA A 325 -13.52 21.55 -17.15
N ILE A 326 -12.95 20.46 -16.62
CA ILE A 326 -11.58 20.50 -16.10
C ILE A 326 -10.52 20.64 -17.21
N TYR A 327 -10.82 20.21 -18.44
CA TYR A 327 -9.97 20.44 -19.61
C TYR A 327 -10.01 21.91 -20.05
N GLU A 328 -11.21 22.50 -20.18
CA GLU A 328 -11.38 23.92 -20.53
C GLU A 328 -10.70 24.86 -19.53
N LYS A 329 -10.63 24.44 -18.26
CA LYS A 329 -9.94 25.16 -17.18
C LYS A 329 -8.44 24.85 -17.09
N GLY A 330 -7.91 24.05 -18.01
CA GLY A 330 -6.49 23.71 -18.08
C GLY A 330 -5.98 22.84 -16.92
N LEU A 331 -6.88 22.19 -16.17
CA LEU A 331 -6.49 21.34 -15.05
C LEU A 331 -5.93 20.00 -15.54
N THR A 332 -6.44 19.52 -16.67
CA THR A 332 -6.00 18.29 -17.33
C THR A 332 -5.68 18.55 -18.81
N GLN A 333 -4.76 17.76 -19.36
CA GLN A 333 -4.49 17.67 -20.80
C GLN A 333 -4.80 16.25 -21.32
N GLY A 334 -5.52 15.46 -20.53
CA GLY A 334 -5.72 14.03 -20.77
C GLY A 334 -4.52 13.19 -20.30
N CYS A 335 -4.45 11.97 -20.81
CA CYS A 335 -3.38 11.01 -20.56
C CYS A 335 -2.46 10.82 -21.80
N GLY A 336 -2.72 11.55 -22.88
CA GLY A 336 -1.99 11.48 -24.16
C GLY A 336 -2.84 10.93 -25.30
N ASN A 337 -2.35 11.04 -26.54
CA ASN A 337 -3.01 10.53 -27.77
C ASN A 337 -4.47 10.99 -27.99
N GLY A 338 -4.84 12.16 -27.45
CA GLY A 338 -6.23 12.64 -27.50
C GLY A 338 -7.18 11.93 -26.53
N ASN A 339 -6.68 11.15 -25.57
CA ASN A 339 -7.46 10.41 -24.57
C ASN A 339 -7.40 11.07 -23.19
N TYR A 340 -8.43 10.83 -22.38
CA TYR A 340 -8.53 11.24 -20.98
C TYR A 340 -8.07 10.15 -20.00
N CYS A 341 -8.27 8.89 -20.35
CA CYS A 341 -8.12 7.67 -19.54
C CYS A 341 -9.00 7.70 -18.27
N PRO A 342 -10.33 7.66 -18.41
CA PRO A 342 -11.23 7.89 -17.28
C PRO A 342 -11.14 6.85 -16.15
N ASP A 343 -10.78 5.60 -16.47
CA ASP A 343 -10.80 4.50 -15.50
C ASP A 343 -9.45 4.27 -14.80
N ASP A 344 -8.39 4.98 -15.21
CA ASP A 344 -7.07 4.86 -14.56
C ASP A 344 -7.11 5.42 -13.13
N TYR A 345 -6.39 4.77 -12.22
CA TYR A 345 -6.17 5.29 -10.88
C TYR A 345 -5.16 6.44 -10.87
N LEU A 346 -5.31 7.34 -9.90
CA LEU A 346 -4.45 8.51 -9.78
C LEU A 346 -3.32 8.33 -8.78
N THR A 347 -2.14 8.80 -9.16
CA THR A 347 -0.99 8.91 -8.26
C THR A 347 -1.05 10.17 -7.40
N ARG A 348 -0.31 10.17 -6.29
CA ARG A 348 -0.13 11.36 -5.43
C ARG A 348 0.39 12.56 -6.22
N GLY A 349 1.37 12.34 -7.10
CA GLY A 349 1.92 13.34 -8.02
C GLY A 349 0.85 14.02 -8.89
N GLN A 350 -0.05 13.22 -9.46
CA GLN A 350 -1.12 13.71 -10.32
C GLN A 350 -2.17 14.51 -9.55
N ILE A 351 -2.59 14.06 -8.37
CA ILE A 351 -3.55 14.81 -7.53
C ILE A 351 -2.93 16.12 -7.04
N GLY A 352 -1.65 16.10 -6.62
CA GLY A 352 -0.93 17.32 -6.25
C GLY A 352 -0.88 18.32 -7.39
N THR A 353 -0.68 17.85 -8.62
CA THR A 353 -0.72 18.68 -9.83
C THR A 353 -2.11 19.27 -10.07
N PHE A 354 -3.16 18.46 -10.04
CA PHE A 354 -4.52 18.92 -10.28
C PHE A 354 -4.96 19.98 -9.27
N LEU A 355 -4.72 19.75 -7.98
CA LEU A 355 -5.14 20.67 -6.93
C LEU A 355 -4.33 21.96 -6.93
N THR A 356 -3.02 21.87 -7.21
CA THR A 356 -2.19 23.07 -7.35
C THR A 356 -2.64 23.91 -8.53
N ARG A 357 -2.91 23.29 -9.68
CA ARG A 357 -3.47 23.99 -10.86
C ARG A 357 -4.85 24.57 -10.58
N ALA A 358 -5.72 23.82 -9.91
CA ALA A 358 -7.07 24.30 -9.58
C ALA A 358 -7.03 25.54 -8.68
N LYS A 359 -6.04 25.64 -7.80
CA LYS A 359 -5.89 26.74 -6.85
C LYS A 359 -5.12 27.94 -7.43
N TYR A 360 -4.12 27.69 -8.27
CA TYR A 360 -3.14 28.70 -8.67
C TYR A 360 -2.91 28.83 -10.18
N GLY A 361 -3.45 27.93 -10.99
CA GLY A 361 -3.06 27.78 -12.38
C GLY A 361 -1.61 27.31 -12.53
N GLU A 362 -0.94 27.75 -13.59
CA GLU A 362 0.44 27.36 -13.91
C GLU A 362 1.52 28.28 -13.30
N ASN A 363 1.12 29.45 -12.83
CA ASN A 363 2.01 30.52 -12.36
C ASN A 363 1.90 30.66 -10.84
N PHE A 364 2.81 30.02 -10.10
CA PHE A 364 2.89 30.12 -8.65
C PHE A 364 4.35 30.03 -8.18
N THR A 365 4.61 30.60 -7.01
CA THR A 365 5.88 30.44 -6.32
C THR A 365 5.89 29.13 -5.53
N TYR A 366 7.04 28.47 -5.49
CA TYR A 366 7.25 27.24 -4.74
C TYR A 366 8.68 27.21 -4.19
N THR A 367 8.89 26.50 -3.09
CA THR A 367 10.24 26.26 -2.58
C THR A 367 11.05 25.46 -3.60
N THR A 368 12.25 25.93 -3.97
CA THR A 368 13.09 25.27 -4.99
C THR A 368 14.02 24.22 -4.43
N THR A 369 14.22 24.19 -3.11
CA THR A 369 14.98 23.12 -2.42
C THR A 369 14.06 21.92 -2.20
N PRO A 370 14.37 20.73 -2.76
CA PRO A 370 13.52 19.56 -2.62
C PRO A 370 13.19 19.23 -1.17
N TYR A 371 11.90 19.09 -0.84
CA TYR A 371 11.46 18.57 0.47
C TYR A 371 11.55 17.05 0.56
N PHE A 372 11.51 16.36 -0.58
CA PHE A 372 11.40 14.91 -0.67
C PHE A 372 12.51 14.33 -1.53
N SER A 373 13.10 13.22 -1.09
CA SER A 373 14.19 12.55 -1.81
C SER A 373 13.75 11.87 -3.11
N ASP A 374 12.48 11.46 -3.21
CA ASP A 374 11.88 10.84 -4.40
C ASP A 374 11.26 11.86 -5.38
N VAL A 375 11.33 13.16 -5.06
CA VAL A 375 10.90 14.25 -5.93
C VAL A 375 12.05 15.24 -6.15
N PRO A 376 13.10 14.83 -6.87
CA PRO A 376 14.19 15.73 -7.26
C PRO A 376 13.70 16.84 -8.21
N SER A 377 14.52 17.87 -8.41
CA SER A 377 14.15 19.08 -9.17
C SER A 377 13.81 18.86 -10.64
N ASP A 378 14.25 17.74 -11.22
CA ASP A 378 13.96 17.31 -12.59
C ASP A 378 12.70 16.42 -12.70
N ASN A 379 12.08 16.05 -11.58
CA ASN A 379 10.81 15.32 -11.57
C ASN A 379 9.69 16.19 -12.17
N GLY A 380 8.90 15.64 -13.09
CA GLY A 380 7.80 16.37 -13.76
C GLY A 380 6.72 16.90 -12.81
N TYR A 381 6.60 16.35 -11.60
CA TYR A 381 5.69 16.82 -10.56
C TYR A 381 6.32 17.83 -9.58
N PHE A 382 7.63 18.08 -9.68
CA PHE A 382 8.43 18.79 -8.67
C PHE A 382 7.77 20.08 -8.19
N LYS A 383 7.54 21.05 -9.10
CA LYS A 383 7.00 22.36 -8.70
C LYS A 383 5.64 22.24 -8.00
N TYR A 384 4.78 21.32 -8.43
CA TYR A 384 3.46 21.15 -7.84
C TYR A 384 3.56 20.54 -6.45
N ILE A 385 4.40 19.54 -6.25
CA ILE A 385 4.56 18.88 -4.95
C ILE A 385 5.24 19.78 -3.93
N GLN A 386 6.22 20.59 -4.36
CA GLN A 386 6.80 21.63 -3.52
C GLN A 386 5.73 22.61 -3.05
N LYS A 387 4.88 23.11 -3.96
CA LYS A 387 3.76 23.99 -3.60
C LYS A 387 2.73 23.30 -2.69
N PHE A 388 2.47 22.02 -2.94
CA PHE A 388 1.57 21.20 -2.13
C PHE A 388 2.05 21.06 -0.68
N ARG A 389 3.39 21.00 -0.49
CA ARG A 389 4.04 21.01 0.83
C ARG A 389 4.05 22.39 1.46
N ASP A 390 4.40 23.43 0.72
CA ASP A 390 4.40 24.84 1.18
C ASP A 390 3.03 25.22 1.77
N ASP A 391 1.96 24.77 1.13
CA ASP A 391 0.57 25.00 1.52
C ASP A 391 0.06 24.08 2.63
N ARG A 392 0.89 23.14 3.11
CA ARG A 392 0.54 22.17 4.14
C ARG A 392 -0.67 21.29 3.76
N ILE A 393 -0.83 21.01 2.46
CA ILE A 393 -1.85 20.06 1.99
C ILE A 393 -1.38 18.63 2.24
N THR A 394 -0.07 18.39 2.12
CA THR A 394 0.61 17.16 2.53
C THR A 394 1.56 17.40 3.70
N TRP A 395 1.75 16.37 4.52
CA TRP A 395 2.55 16.41 5.75
C TRP A 395 3.67 15.36 5.84
N THR A 396 3.94 14.65 4.75
CA THR A 396 5.03 13.66 4.71
C THR A 396 6.39 14.37 4.80
N ASP A 397 7.38 13.69 5.38
CA ASP A 397 8.80 14.09 5.37
C ASP A 397 9.66 12.92 4.84
N GLY A 398 10.79 13.23 4.21
CA GLY A 398 11.68 12.22 3.60
C GLY A 398 11.24 11.80 2.20
N VAL A 399 10.24 10.94 2.07
CA VAL A 399 9.75 10.39 0.78
C VAL A 399 8.29 10.79 0.58
N TYR A 400 7.94 11.39 -0.56
CA TYR A 400 6.57 11.83 -0.86
C TYR A 400 5.65 10.69 -1.28
N GLY A 401 6.18 9.68 -1.98
CA GLY A 401 5.39 8.64 -2.63
C GLY A 401 4.79 9.13 -3.94
N VAL A 402 5.57 9.82 -4.78
CA VAL A 402 5.02 10.57 -5.94
C VAL A 402 4.21 9.73 -6.93
N ASN A 403 4.50 8.43 -7.00
CA ASN A 403 3.83 7.47 -7.88
C ASN A 403 2.80 6.59 -7.14
N ASP A 404 2.64 6.74 -5.83
CA ASP A 404 1.73 5.90 -5.07
C ASP A 404 0.28 6.24 -5.43
N LEU A 405 -0.54 5.21 -5.56
CA LEU A 405 -1.97 5.38 -5.83
C LEU A 405 -2.67 6.02 -4.63
N VAL A 406 -3.68 6.85 -4.92
CA VAL A 406 -4.39 7.60 -3.89
C VAL A 406 -5.75 6.98 -3.61
N SER A 407 -6.01 6.68 -2.33
CA SER A 407 -7.33 6.28 -1.88
C SER A 407 -8.32 7.45 -1.81
N LYS A 408 -9.62 7.18 -1.84
CA LYS A 408 -10.67 8.20 -1.73
C LYS A 408 -10.58 8.98 -0.41
N GLY A 409 -10.13 8.34 0.68
CA GLY A 409 -9.87 9.00 1.96
C GLY A 409 -8.74 10.04 1.86
N VAL A 410 -7.61 9.65 1.28
CA VAL A 410 -6.46 10.58 1.10
C VAL A 410 -6.82 11.71 0.14
N MET A 411 -7.57 11.44 -0.93
CA MET A 411 -8.11 12.48 -1.80
C MET A 411 -8.99 13.47 -1.03
N ALA A 412 -9.85 12.99 -0.13
CA ALA A 412 -10.73 13.87 0.65
C ALA A 412 -9.92 14.85 1.50
N VAL A 413 -8.87 14.36 2.16
CA VAL A 413 -7.94 15.18 2.92
C VAL A 413 -7.32 16.26 2.04
N PHE A 414 -6.81 15.87 0.88
CA PHE A 414 -6.15 16.80 -0.04
C PHE A 414 -7.07 17.89 -0.58
N ILE A 415 -8.30 17.55 -1.00
CA ILE A 415 -9.26 18.54 -1.49
C ILE A 415 -9.64 19.53 -0.39
N ILE A 416 -9.97 19.03 0.79
CA ILE A 416 -10.43 19.88 1.89
C ILE A 416 -9.29 20.77 2.41
N ARG A 417 -8.08 20.25 2.56
CA ARG A 417 -6.91 21.08 2.92
C ARG A 417 -6.58 22.10 1.84
N ALA A 418 -6.68 21.73 0.56
CA ALA A 418 -6.45 22.69 -0.53
C ALA A 418 -7.43 23.87 -0.48
N LYS A 419 -8.70 23.62 -0.13
CA LYS A 419 -9.75 24.64 -0.03
C LYS A 419 -9.72 25.45 1.27
N TYR A 420 -9.47 24.79 2.40
CA TYR A 420 -9.75 25.36 3.72
C TYR A 420 -8.56 25.31 4.70
N GLY A 421 -7.47 24.62 4.35
CA GLY A 421 -6.40 24.30 5.29
C GLY A 421 -6.89 23.32 6.38
N GLU A 422 -6.36 23.47 7.59
CA GLU A 422 -6.67 22.57 8.72
C GLU A 422 -7.91 22.95 9.53
N ASN A 423 -8.35 24.21 9.41
CA ASN A 423 -9.41 24.78 10.24
C ASN A 423 -10.68 24.97 9.40
N PHE A 424 -11.64 24.07 9.57
CA PHE A 424 -12.94 24.14 8.91
C PHE A 424 -14.01 23.50 9.78
N THR A 425 -15.25 23.94 9.59
CA THR A 425 -16.43 23.34 10.23
C THR A 425 -16.95 22.19 9.38
N TYR A 426 -17.50 21.16 10.02
CA TYR A 426 -18.08 20.01 9.36
C TYR A 426 -19.24 19.45 10.18
N THR A 427 -20.20 18.80 9.52
CA THR A 427 -21.29 18.08 10.18
C THR A 427 -20.72 16.94 11.03
N THR A 428 -21.14 16.82 12.29
CA THR A 428 -20.65 15.81 13.23
C THR A 428 -21.44 14.51 13.20
N THR A 429 -22.62 14.49 12.57
CA THR A 429 -23.43 13.28 12.36
C THR A 429 -22.98 12.56 11.09
N PRO A 430 -22.50 11.29 11.16
CA PRO A 430 -21.97 10.58 10.00
C PRO A 430 -22.98 10.47 8.83
N TYR A 431 -22.54 10.83 7.62
CA TYR A 431 -23.33 10.66 6.40
C TYR A 431 -23.18 9.26 5.77
N PHE A 432 -22.08 8.56 6.08
CA PHE A 432 -21.72 7.28 5.46
C PHE A 432 -21.52 6.21 6.53
N SER A 433 -22.04 5.00 6.28
CA SER A 433 -21.98 3.90 7.25
C SER A 433 -20.57 3.34 7.46
N ASP A 434 -19.68 3.49 6.48
CA ASP A 434 -18.28 3.06 6.52
C ASP A 434 -17.30 4.16 6.96
N VAL A 435 -17.80 5.36 7.27
CA VAL A 435 -17.01 6.49 7.77
C VAL A 435 -17.61 7.02 9.09
N PRO A 436 -17.51 6.25 10.20
CA PRO A 436 -17.93 6.72 11.52
C PRO A 436 -17.08 7.88 12.03
N SER A 437 -17.52 8.57 13.09
CA SER A 437 -16.83 9.73 13.67
C SER A 437 -15.39 9.45 14.14
N SER A 438 -15.05 8.18 14.38
CA SER A 438 -13.72 7.70 14.74
C SER A 438 -12.79 7.41 13.55
N ASN A 439 -13.26 7.55 12.32
CA ASN A 439 -12.45 7.37 11.11
C ASN A 439 -11.57 8.61 10.88
N PHE A 440 -10.27 8.44 10.59
CA PHE A 440 -9.35 9.56 10.32
C PHE A 440 -9.87 10.50 9.22
N TYR A 441 -10.46 9.93 8.17
CA TYR A 441 -10.99 10.71 7.06
C TYR A 441 -12.32 11.41 7.40
N PHE A 442 -12.91 11.16 8.57
CA PHE A 442 -14.26 11.59 8.94
C PHE A 442 -14.50 13.08 8.70
N LYS A 443 -13.73 13.96 9.34
CA LYS A 443 -13.97 15.42 9.21
C LYS A 443 -13.87 15.90 7.75
N TYR A 444 -12.98 15.30 6.96
CA TYR A 444 -12.78 15.66 5.55
C TYR A 444 -13.90 15.12 4.66
N VAL A 445 -14.32 13.87 4.88
CA VAL A 445 -15.43 13.24 4.13
C VAL A 445 -16.77 13.92 4.46
N GLN A 446 -17.00 14.27 5.72
CA GLN A 446 -18.15 15.06 6.14
C GLN A 446 -18.14 16.42 5.43
N LYS A 447 -17.00 17.11 5.44
CA LYS A 447 -16.87 18.40 4.76
C LYS A 447 -17.09 18.30 3.25
N LEU A 448 -16.59 17.24 2.59
CA LEU A 448 -16.90 16.98 1.18
C LEU A 448 -18.41 16.84 0.94
N LYS A 449 -19.15 16.25 1.88
CA LYS A 449 -20.60 16.08 1.76
C LYS A 449 -21.35 17.38 2.04
N ASP A 450 -20.95 18.11 3.08
CA ASP A 450 -21.50 19.43 3.43
C ASP A 450 -21.43 20.40 2.25
N ASP A 451 -20.30 20.40 1.55
CA ASP A 451 -20.04 21.28 0.41
C ASP A 451 -20.61 20.74 -0.91
N GLY A 452 -21.32 19.60 -0.89
CA GLY A 452 -21.89 18.98 -2.09
C GLY A 452 -20.87 18.42 -3.09
N ILE A 453 -19.59 18.32 -2.69
CA ILE A 453 -18.50 17.82 -3.53
C ILE A 453 -18.68 16.31 -3.80
N THR A 454 -19.05 15.53 -2.77
CA THR A 454 -19.49 14.14 -2.96
C THR A 454 -21.02 14.03 -2.96
N LYS A 455 -21.54 13.28 -3.93
CA LYS A 455 -22.97 12.89 -3.99
C LYS A 455 -23.20 11.44 -3.58
N ALA A 456 -22.18 10.72 -3.11
CA ALA A 456 -22.31 9.35 -2.66
C ALA A 456 -23.36 9.21 -1.54
N THR A 457 -23.94 8.02 -1.43
CA THR A 457 -24.95 7.63 -0.43
C THR A 457 -24.65 6.22 0.06
N GLY A 458 -24.97 5.93 1.32
CA GLY A 458 -24.67 4.63 1.92
C GLY A 458 -23.22 4.56 2.39
N THR A 459 -22.29 4.23 1.50
CA THR A 459 -20.85 4.13 1.78
C THR A 459 -20.03 5.13 0.97
N PHE A 460 -18.84 5.47 1.45
CA PHE A 460 -17.88 6.34 0.76
C PHE A 460 -16.71 5.57 0.12
N GLY A 461 -16.25 4.50 0.76
CA GLY A 461 -15.15 3.65 0.29
C GLY A 461 -13.77 4.30 0.46
N VAL A 462 -13.42 4.74 1.68
CA VAL A 462 -12.19 5.51 1.94
C VAL A 462 -10.89 4.80 1.56
N ASP A 463 -10.85 3.47 1.57
CA ASP A 463 -9.66 2.66 1.21
C ASP A 463 -9.59 2.36 -0.30
N LEU A 464 -10.64 2.66 -1.09
CA LEU A 464 -10.64 2.41 -2.52
C LEU A 464 -9.81 3.46 -3.26
N HIS A 465 -9.02 3.04 -4.25
CA HIS A 465 -8.29 3.96 -5.12
C HIS A 465 -9.24 4.80 -5.97
N ILE A 466 -8.89 6.07 -6.17
CA ILE A 466 -9.70 7.00 -6.97
C ILE A 466 -9.29 6.96 -8.44
N THR A 467 -10.28 6.89 -9.32
CA THR A 467 -10.07 6.97 -10.78
C THR A 467 -10.02 8.42 -11.27
N ARG A 468 -9.53 8.62 -12.50
CA ARG A 468 -9.49 9.92 -13.18
C ARG A 468 -10.87 10.50 -13.44
N ALA A 469 -11.86 9.67 -13.76
CA ALA A 469 -13.25 10.10 -13.96
C ALA A 469 -13.86 10.59 -12.64
N ASP A 470 -13.67 9.83 -11.56
CA ASP A 470 -14.11 10.25 -10.22
C ASP A 470 -13.45 11.58 -9.85
N MET A 471 -12.13 11.72 -10.01
CA MET A 471 -11.42 12.95 -9.66
C MET A 471 -11.89 14.15 -10.48
N ALA A 472 -12.26 13.98 -11.77
CA ALA A 472 -12.81 15.08 -12.55
C ALA A 472 -14.06 15.66 -11.89
N VAL A 473 -14.94 14.79 -11.40
CA VAL A 473 -16.16 15.18 -10.70
C VAL A 473 -15.83 15.93 -9.41
N PHE A 474 -14.91 15.38 -8.61
CA PHE A 474 -14.48 16.02 -7.36
C PHE A 474 -13.85 17.40 -7.60
N LEU A 475 -12.94 17.54 -8.56
CA LEU A 475 -12.31 18.82 -8.92
C LEU A 475 -13.33 19.84 -9.41
N SER A 476 -14.25 19.41 -10.27
CA SER A 476 -15.28 20.28 -10.84
C SER A 476 -16.18 20.87 -9.78
N ARG A 477 -16.67 20.03 -8.86
CA ARG A 477 -17.52 20.48 -7.75
C ARG A 477 -16.74 21.32 -6.76
N ALA A 478 -15.51 20.90 -6.44
CA ALA A 478 -14.68 21.58 -5.45
C ALA A 478 -14.20 22.95 -5.92
N PHE A 479 -13.84 23.13 -7.20
CA PHE A 479 -13.14 24.34 -7.67
C PHE A 479 -13.83 25.07 -8.81
N LEU A 480 -14.79 24.44 -9.51
CA LEU A 480 -15.50 25.05 -10.64
C LEU A 480 -16.98 25.36 -10.35
N GLY A 481 -17.51 24.94 -9.20
CA GLY A 481 -18.88 25.25 -8.78
C GLY A 481 -19.99 24.49 -9.54
N MET A 482 -19.66 23.31 -10.06
CA MET A 482 -20.57 22.45 -10.84
C MET A 482 -21.45 21.51 -10.00
#